data_AF-A0A9J7IF83-F1
#
_entry.id   AF-A0A9J7IF83-F1
#
_cell.length_a   1.000
_cell.length_b   1.000
_cell.length_c   1.000
_cell.angle_alpha   90.00
_cell.angle_beta   90.00
_cell.angle_gamma   90.00
#
_symmetry.space_group_name_H-M   'P 1'
#
loop_
_entity.id
_entity.type
_entity.pdbx_description
1 polymer ?
#
loop_
_entity_poly.entity_id
_entity_poly.type
_entity_poly.pdbx_seq_one_letter_code
_entity_poly.pdbx_strand_id
1 'polypeptide(L)'
;MRFTNLKCEDLRLDFSVFEECRLAVVKRDVISLNINVKLIQVPVTNITVNLAFFKKLSGYRPYIYNITVDFCNFLKNSNRQSYAKLFLDAILKDSNVNHTCPFNHNIIVKDLILDESKFK
;
A
#
# COMPACT_ATOMS: atom_id res chain seq x y z
N MET A 1 -11.81 -12.06 -3.44
CA MET A 1 -10.33 -12.11 -3.46
C MET A 1 -9.81 -12.15 -2.01
N ARG A 2 -8.69 -12.81 -1.70
CA ARG A 2 -8.12 -12.84 -0.34
C ARG A 2 -6.59 -12.76 -0.35
N PHE A 3 -6.00 -12.17 0.68
CA PHE A 3 -4.55 -12.22 0.90
C PHE A 3 -4.12 -13.62 1.32
N THR A 4 -2.99 -14.11 0.80
CA THR A 4 -2.48 -15.46 1.10
C THR A 4 -1.08 -15.46 1.69
N ASN A 5 -0.27 -14.45 1.35
CA ASN A 5 1.07 -14.27 1.85
C ASN A 5 1.41 -12.77 1.87
N LEU A 6 2.23 -12.36 2.82
CA LEU A 6 2.75 -11.01 2.97
C LEU A 6 4.21 -11.11 3.40
N LYS A 7 5.08 -10.39 2.71
CA LYS A 7 6.49 -10.24 3.05
C LYS A 7 6.82 -8.75 3.01
N CYS A 8 7.32 -8.22 4.12
CA CYS A 8 7.87 -6.87 4.20
C CYS A 8 9.38 -6.95 4.42
N GLU A 9 10.12 -6.08 3.75
CA GLU A 9 11.57 -5.98 3.87
C GLU A 9 11.93 -4.50 3.98
N ASP A 10 12.71 -4.16 5.00
CA ASP A 10 13.23 -2.81 5.18
C ASP A 10 14.50 -2.63 4.36
N LEU A 11 14.45 -1.78 3.33
CA LEU A 11 15.62 -1.48 2.51
C LEU A 11 16.64 -0.61 3.26
N ARG A 12 16.16 0.26 4.16
CA ARG A 12 16.94 1.25 4.88
C ARG A 12 16.38 1.47 6.29
N LEU A 13 16.99 0.79 7.25
CA LEU A 13 16.62 0.86 8.67
C LEU A 13 16.85 2.24 9.29
N ASP A 14 17.63 3.11 8.66
CA ASP A 14 17.85 4.49 9.11
C ASP A 14 16.74 5.45 8.64
N PHE A 15 15.93 5.03 7.67
CA PHE A 15 14.88 5.84 7.07
C PHE A 15 13.48 5.39 7.54
N SER A 16 13.19 4.10 7.45
CA SER A 16 11.90 3.53 7.84
C SER A 16 12.03 2.09 8.31
N VAL A 17 11.12 1.68 9.21
CA VAL A 17 11.04 0.31 9.72
C VAL A 17 9.60 -0.18 9.73
N PHE A 18 9.34 -1.40 9.25
CA PHE A 18 8.05 -2.08 9.42
C PHE A 18 7.89 -2.56 10.87
N GLU A 19 7.13 -1.84 11.70
CA GLU A 19 6.79 -2.26 13.07
C GLU A 19 5.72 -3.36 13.09
N GLU A 20 4.79 -3.32 12.13
CA GLU A 20 3.79 -4.38 11.94
C GLU A 20 3.73 -4.72 10.45
N CYS A 21 3.79 -6.01 10.13
CA CYS A 21 3.58 -6.53 8.80
C CYS A 21 3.02 -7.94 8.92
N ARG A 22 1.69 -8.05 8.97
CA ARG A 22 1.04 -9.36 9.11
C ARG A 22 -0.33 -9.43 8.46
N LEU A 23 -0.75 -10.66 8.22
CA LEU A 23 -2.12 -10.99 7.85
C LEU A 23 -2.85 -11.52 9.10
N ALA A 24 -4.08 -11.06 9.33
CA ALA A 24 -4.89 -11.51 10.47
C ALA A 24 -6.25 -12.04 9.98
N VAL A 25 -6.68 -13.19 10.51
CA VAL A 25 -7.99 -13.77 10.20
C VAL A 25 -9.05 -13.05 11.01
N VAL A 26 -9.97 -12.35 10.34
CA VAL A 26 -11.07 -11.63 10.99
C VAL A 26 -12.26 -12.57 11.20
N LYS A 27 -12.60 -13.34 10.17
CA LYS A 27 -13.63 -14.39 10.20
C LYS A 27 -13.31 -15.45 9.14
N ARG A 28 -14.12 -16.51 9.07
CA ARG A 28 -13.95 -17.57 8.05
C ARG A 28 -13.86 -16.95 6.65
N ASP A 29 -12.76 -17.26 5.96
CA ASP A 29 -12.42 -16.77 4.61
C ASP A 29 -12.21 -15.25 4.46
N VAL A 30 -12.11 -14.50 5.56
CA VAL A 30 -11.81 -13.07 5.54
C VAL A 30 -10.51 -12.79 6.28
N ILE A 31 -9.51 -12.40 5.50
CA ILE A 31 -8.16 -12.08 5.96
C ILE A 31 -7.97 -10.58 5.79
N SER A 32 -7.53 -9.94 6.87
CA SER A 32 -7.15 -8.53 6.90
C SER A 32 -5.64 -8.37 6.77
N LEU A 33 -5.23 -7.31 6.09
CA LEU A 33 -3.86 -6.85 6.01
C LEU A 33 -3.64 -5.74 7.04
N ASN A 34 -2.62 -5.93 7.89
CA ASN A 34 -2.20 -4.95 8.89
C ASN A 34 -0.72 -4.61 8.68
N ILE A 35 -0.45 -3.35 8.40
CA ILE A 35 0.90 -2.82 8.17
C ILE A 35 1.06 -1.54 8.98
N ASN A 36 2.15 -1.44 9.76
CA ASN A 36 2.58 -0.22 10.42
C ASN A 36 4.04 0.04 10.04
N VAL A 37 4.28 1.16 9.38
CA VAL A 37 5.60 1.63 8.98
C VAL A 37 5.96 2.85 9.81
N LYS A 38 7.02 2.73 10.61
CA LYS A 38 7.60 3.84 11.35
C LYS A 38 8.57 4.60 10.46
N LEU A 39 8.32 5.90 10.30
CA LEU A 39 9.24 6.81 9.62
C LEU A 39 10.23 7.34 10.67
N ILE A 40 11.52 7.08 10.47
CA ILE A 40 12.58 7.51 11.41
C ILE A 40 13.05 8.92 11.05
N GLN A 41 13.19 9.20 9.76
CA GLN A 41 13.56 10.52 9.26
C GLN A 41 12.29 11.29 8.88
N VAL A 42 11.86 12.19 9.75
CA VAL A 42 10.70 13.07 9.53
C VAL A 42 11.13 14.54 9.55
N PRO A 43 10.46 15.44 8.80
CA PRO A 43 9.30 15.20 7.94
C PRO A 43 9.67 14.61 6.57
N VAL A 44 8.90 13.62 6.11
CA VAL A 44 9.06 13.07 4.75
C VAL A 44 8.22 13.88 3.77
N THR A 45 8.90 14.59 2.86
CA THR A 45 8.28 15.49 1.87
C THR A 45 8.19 14.88 0.47
N ASN A 46 9.00 13.85 0.18
CA ASN A 46 9.03 13.16 -1.10
C ASN A 46 9.04 11.65 -0.86
N ILE A 47 8.05 10.97 -1.44
CA ILE A 47 7.93 9.51 -1.40
C ILE A 47 7.75 9.02 -2.83
N THR A 48 8.71 8.23 -3.31
CA THR A 48 8.60 7.54 -4.59
C THR A 48 8.23 6.09 -4.34
N VAL A 49 7.12 5.65 -4.91
CA VAL A 49 6.63 4.27 -4.79
C VAL A 49 6.75 3.59 -6.15
N ASN A 50 7.48 2.48 -6.19
CA ASN A 50 7.51 1.59 -7.34
C ASN A 50 6.59 0.41 -7.08
N LEU A 51 5.65 0.17 -8.00
CA LEU A 51 4.67 -0.91 -7.93
C LEU A 51 4.82 -1.81 -9.15
N ALA A 52 4.89 -3.11 -8.90
CA ALA A 52 4.89 -4.14 -9.93
C ALA A 52 3.86 -5.22 -9.57
N PHE A 53 2.91 -5.45 -10.47
CA PHE A 53 1.86 -6.45 -10.28
C PHE A 53 2.13 -7.65 -11.17
N PHE A 54 2.16 -8.84 -10.59
CA PHE A 54 2.38 -10.09 -11.32
C PHE A 54 1.17 -11.01 -11.17
N LYS A 55 0.71 -11.57 -12.29
CA LYS A 55 -0.31 -12.61 -12.32
C LYS A 55 0.35 -13.96 -12.58
N LYS A 56 0.09 -14.92 -11.69
CA LYS A 56 0.51 -16.31 -11.88
C LYS A 56 -0.41 -16.97 -12.91
N LEU A 57 0.13 -17.25 -14.09
CA LEU A 57 -0.47 -18.08 -15.15
C LEU A 57 0.44 -19.31 -15.33
N SER A 58 0.83 -19.67 -16.56
CA SER A 58 1.89 -20.66 -16.84
C SER A 58 3.31 -20.22 -16.40
N GLY A 59 3.39 -19.11 -15.67
CA GLY A 59 4.57 -18.41 -15.16
C GLY A 59 4.12 -17.11 -14.49
N TYR A 60 5.02 -16.35 -13.86
CA TYR A 60 4.70 -15.00 -13.38
C TYR A 60 4.78 -14.03 -14.57
N ARG A 61 3.61 -13.59 -15.08
CA ARG A 61 3.55 -12.54 -16.11
C ARG A 61 3.18 -11.22 -15.44
N PRO A 62 3.86 -10.10 -15.76
CA PRO A 62 3.45 -8.80 -15.25
C PRO A 62 2.01 -8.51 -15.71
N TYR A 63 1.12 -8.28 -14.74
CA TYR A 63 -0.28 -7.93 -14.98
C TYR A 63 -0.41 -6.44 -15.30
N ILE A 64 0.45 -5.62 -14.70
CA ILE A 64 0.63 -4.20 -14.98
C ILE A 64 2.15 -3.98 -15.12
N TYR A 65 2.56 -3.11 -16.04
CA TYR A 65 3.95 -2.71 -16.19
C TYR A 65 4.52 -2.13 -14.87
N ASN A 66 5.84 -2.10 -14.71
CA ASN A 66 6.47 -1.47 -13.54
C ASN A 66 6.12 0.03 -13.52
N ILE A 67 5.27 0.44 -12.57
CA ILE A 67 4.85 1.83 -12.43
C ILE A 67 5.64 2.44 -11.28
N THR A 68 6.27 3.59 -11.54
CA THR A 68 6.85 4.44 -10.51
C THR A 68 5.99 5.69 -10.36
N VAL A 69 5.50 5.97 -9.16
CA VAL A 69 4.71 7.17 -8.86
C VAL A 69 5.36 7.96 -7.73
N ASP A 70 5.38 9.28 -7.87
CA ASP A 70 5.57 10.18 -6.74
C ASP A 70 4.26 10.22 -5.95
N PHE A 71 4.26 9.59 -4.78
CA PHE A 71 3.09 9.44 -3.93
C PHE A 71 2.60 10.78 -3.39
N CYS A 72 3.50 11.70 -3.05
CA CYS A 72 3.15 13.03 -2.57
C CYS A 72 2.47 13.87 -3.65
N ASN A 73 2.99 13.80 -4.88
CA ASN A 73 2.37 14.47 -6.02
C ASN A 73 1.04 13.79 -6.42
N PHE A 74 0.96 12.47 -6.32
CA PHE A 74 -0.25 11.70 -6.62
C PHE A 74 -1.41 12.06 -5.68
N LEU A 75 -1.14 12.22 -4.38
CA LEU A 75 -2.14 12.67 -3.40
C LEU A 75 -2.64 14.09 -3.70
N LYS A 76 -1.76 14.99 -4.15
CA LYS A 76 -2.14 16.36 -4.54
C LYS A 76 -2.95 16.40 -5.83
N ASN A 77 -2.60 15.58 -6.82
CA ASN A 77 -3.17 15.59 -8.17
C ASN A 77 -3.75 14.22 -8.56
N SER A 78 -4.75 13.75 -7.80
CA SER A 78 -5.43 12.46 -8.02
C SER A 78 -6.37 12.44 -9.25
N ASN A 79 -6.24 13.37 -10.21
CA ASN A 79 -7.14 13.49 -11.36
C ASN A 79 -6.90 12.49 -12.51
N ARG A 80 -5.89 11.62 -12.42
CA ARG A 80 -5.68 10.55 -13.41
C ARG A 80 -6.43 9.28 -13.00
N GLN A 81 -7.58 9.05 -13.65
CA GLN A 81 -8.33 7.79 -13.62
C GLN A 81 -7.43 6.66 -14.12
N SER A 82 -6.82 5.94 -13.19
CA SER A 82 -5.88 4.85 -13.47
C SER A 82 -6.10 3.75 -12.46
N TYR A 83 -5.72 2.51 -12.80
CA TYR A 83 -5.77 1.40 -11.85
C TYR A 83 -5.03 1.72 -10.55
N ALA A 84 -3.93 2.47 -10.62
CA ALA A 84 -3.18 2.93 -9.45
C ALA A 84 -4.05 3.77 -8.48
N LYS A 85 -4.95 4.63 -9.00
CA LYS A 85 -5.87 5.41 -8.18
C LYS A 85 -6.83 4.52 -7.41
N LEU A 86 -7.46 3.55 -8.08
CA LEU A 86 -8.45 2.69 -7.43
C LEU A 86 -7.80 1.84 -6.31
N PHE A 87 -6.61 1.29 -6.56
CA PHE A 87 -5.84 0.59 -5.52
C PHE A 87 -5.45 1.53 -4.39
N LEU A 88 -5.03 2.75 -4.69
CA LEU A 88 -4.62 3.70 -3.69
C LEU A 88 -5.79 4.17 -2.82
N ASP A 89 -6.93 4.51 -3.42
CA ASP A 89 -8.13 4.94 -2.70
C ASP A 89 -8.62 3.84 -1.74
N ALA A 90 -8.51 2.56 -2.14
CA ALA A 90 -8.84 1.43 -1.28
C ALA A 90 -7.91 1.32 -0.06
N ILE A 91 -6.60 1.58 -0.23
CA ILE A 91 -5.62 1.58 0.87
C ILE A 91 -5.81 2.81 1.75
N LEU A 92 -5.97 3.99 1.15
CA LEU A 92 -6.11 5.27 1.85
C LEU A 92 -7.29 5.27 2.81
N LYS A 93 -8.42 4.66 2.39
CA LYS A 93 -9.63 4.54 3.22
C LYS A 93 -9.38 3.83 4.55
N ASP A 94 -8.56 2.79 4.53
CA ASP A 94 -8.25 1.94 5.69
C ASP A 94 -6.87 2.30 6.29
N SER A 95 -6.42 3.55 6.08
CA SER A 95 -5.11 4.04 6.54
C SER A 95 -5.18 5.43 7.17
N ASN A 96 -4.14 5.82 7.90
CA ASN A 96 -3.99 7.17 8.45
C ASN A 96 -3.38 8.19 7.47
N VAL A 97 -3.16 7.81 6.21
CA VAL A 97 -2.40 8.58 5.21
C VAL A 97 -3.29 9.45 4.31
N ASN A 98 -4.48 9.82 4.79
CA ASN A 98 -5.48 10.57 3.99
C ASN A 98 -5.21 12.08 3.90
N HIS A 99 -3.95 12.50 4.07
CA HIS A 99 -3.57 13.91 3.99
C HIS A 99 -2.41 14.07 3.00
N THR A 100 -2.27 15.28 2.46
CA THR A 100 -1.14 15.63 1.59
C THR A 100 0.15 15.74 2.42
N CYS A 101 1.28 15.37 1.80
CA CYS A 101 2.62 15.51 2.40
C CYS A 101 2.85 16.94 2.93
N PRO A 102 3.65 17.11 4.01
CA PRO A 102 4.61 16.16 4.58
C PRO A 102 4.04 15.15 5.60
N PHE A 103 4.67 13.98 5.70
CA PHE A 103 4.38 12.98 6.73
C PHE A 103 5.35 13.11 7.92
N ASN A 104 4.78 13.23 9.12
CA ASN A 104 5.51 13.36 10.39
C ASN A 104 5.10 12.28 11.42
N HIS A 105 4.32 11.30 10.98
CA HIS A 105 3.83 10.20 11.80
C HIS A 105 4.05 8.86 11.10
N ASN A 106 3.90 7.76 11.83
CA ASN A 106 3.89 6.42 11.26
C ASN A 106 2.81 6.28 10.19
N ILE A 107 3.09 5.49 9.17
CA ILE A 107 2.11 5.11 8.14
C ILE A 107 1.46 3.81 8.57
N ILE A 108 0.16 3.85 8.85
CA ILE A 108 -0.60 2.73 9.40
C ILE A 108 -1.72 2.38 8.44
N VAL A 109 -1.75 1.14 7.99
CA VAL A 109 -2.85 0.49 7.28
C VAL A 109 -3.41 -0.58 8.19
N LYS A 110 -4.66 -0.43 8.61
CA LYS A 110 -5.27 -1.32 9.60
C LYS A 110 -6.53 -1.95 9.04
N ASP A 111 -6.65 -3.26 9.24
CA ASP A 111 -7.82 -4.05 8.89
C ASP A 111 -8.23 -3.96 7.41
N LEU A 112 -7.27 -3.75 6.50
CA LEU A 112 -7.55 -3.68 5.06
C LEU A 112 -8.01 -5.05 4.58
N ILE A 113 -9.24 -5.13 4.06
CA ILE A 113 -9.82 -6.34 3.48
C ILE A 113 -10.02 -6.14 1.98
N LEU A 114 -9.62 -7.13 1.19
CA LEU A 114 -9.95 -7.19 -0.23
C LEU A 114 -11.42 -7.55 -0.39
N ASP A 115 -12.22 -6.57 -0.80
CA ASP A 115 -13.60 -6.78 -1.20
C ASP A 115 -13.73 -6.55 -2.70
N GLU A 116 -14.28 -7.52 -3.41
CA GLU A 116 -14.52 -7.46 -4.86
C GLU A 116 -15.48 -6.32 -5.23
N SER A 117 -16.35 -5.91 -4.30
CA SER A 117 -17.24 -4.76 -4.49
C SER A 117 -16.48 -3.44 -4.68
N LYS A 118 -15.25 -3.32 -4.15
CA LYS A 118 -14.41 -2.11 -4.26
C LYS A 118 -13.76 -1.95 -5.64
N PHE A 119 -13.83 -2.96 -6.51
CA PHE A 119 -13.17 -2.99 -7.83
C PHE A 119 -14.14 -3.02 -9.01
N LYS A 120 -15.43 -2.75 -8.78
CA LYS A 120 -16.49 -2.75 -9.81
C LYS A 120 -16.69 -1.39 -10.45
#